data_AF-A0A2D9JAQ1-F1
#
_entry.id   AF-A0A2D9JAQ1-F1
#
_cell.length_a   1.000
_cell.length_b   1.000
_cell.length_c   1.000
_cell.angle_alpha   90.00
_cell.angle_beta   90.00
_cell.angle_gamma   90.00
#
_symmetry.space_group_name_H-M   'P 1'
#
loop_
_entity.id
_entity.type
_entity.pdbx_description
1 polymer ?
#
loop_
_entity_poly.entity_id
_entity_poly.type
_entity_poly.pdbx_seq_one_letter_code
_entity_poly.pdbx_strand_id
1 'polypeptide(L)'
;MHRTLALGGLGNGVTQLSDISWLSECKVIYWGDLDADGFRILDRLRAVLPHVESRLMDRSIVEQFANFATKGNGREAQAVEHLCEGELQCYYHLCQNNLRIEQEHLPSEWILKALSI
;
A
#
# COMPACT_ATOMS: atom_id res chain seq x y z
N MET A 1 18.55 4.69 8.30
CA MET A 1 17.77 3.54 8.79
C MET A 1 18.70 2.58 9.52
N HIS A 2 18.74 2.64 10.85
CA HIS A 2 19.37 1.59 11.66
C HIS A 2 18.25 0.78 12.30
N ARG A 3 18.30 -0.56 12.23
CA ARG A 3 17.27 -1.50 12.74
C ARG A 3 15.96 -1.54 11.93
N THR A 4 16.05 -1.48 10.61
CA THR A 4 14.90 -1.71 9.70
C THR A 4 15.10 -3.03 8.95
N LEU A 5 14.07 -3.85 8.88
CA LEU A 5 14.00 -5.03 8.02
C LEU A 5 13.01 -4.76 6.90
N ALA A 6 13.43 -4.90 5.65
CA ALA A 6 12.54 -4.83 4.49
C ALA A 6 12.14 -6.25 4.07
N LEU A 7 10.83 -6.47 3.94
CA LEU A 7 10.23 -7.71 3.45
C LEU A 7 9.49 -7.39 2.15
N GLY A 8 9.76 -8.14 1.09
CA GLY A 8 9.18 -7.89 -0.24
C GLY A 8 8.80 -9.19 -0.95
N GLY A 9 8.00 -9.07 -2.02
CA GLY A 9 7.66 -10.21 -2.87
C GLY A 9 6.58 -11.15 -2.32
N LEU A 10 5.81 -10.72 -1.32
CA LEU A 10 4.79 -11.58 -0.68
C LEU A 10 3.45 -11.58 -1.43
N GLY A 11 3.10 -10.49 -2.12
CA GLY A 11 1.82 -10.37 -2.84
C GLY A 11 0.63 -10.80 -1.95
N ASN A 12 -0.19 -11.73 -2.45
CA ASN A 12 -1.32 -12.28 -1.68
C ASN A 12 -0.91 -13.10 -0.44
N GLY A 13 0.37 -13.51 -0.32
CA GLY A 13 0.92 -14.22 0.84
C GLY A 13 1.25 -13.32 2.03
N VAL A 14 0.97 -12.02 1.96
CA VAL A 14 1.29 -11.03 3.01
C VAL A 14 0.74 -11.41 4.39
N THR A 15 -0.36 -12.17 4.45
CA THR A 15 -0.96 -12.61 5.71
C THR A 15 -0.09 -13.59 6.48
N GLN A 16 0.84 -14.29 5.83
CA GLN A 16 1.80 -15.20 6.49
C GLN A 16 2.74 -14.46 7.45
N LEU A 17 2.82 -13.13 7.35
CA LEU A 17 3.55 -12.30 8.31
C LEU A 17 2.99 -12.40 9.73
N SER A 18 1.73 -12.83 9.91
CA SER A 18 1.16 -13.10 11.24
C SER A 18 1.91 -14.18 12.02
N ASP A 19 2.60 -15.10 11.32
CA ASP A 19 3.35 -16.18 11.95
C ASP A 19 4.65 -15.70 12.59
N ILE A 20 5.08 -14.47 12.26
CA ILE A 20 6.27 -13.83 12.82
C ILE A 20 5.83 -12.98 14.02
N SER A 21 5.76 -13.60 15.19
CA SER A 21 5.18 -13.01 16.39
C SER A 21 5.74 -11.63 16.78
N TRP A 22 7.05 -11.39 16.60
CA TRP A 22 7.64 -10.10 16.98
C TRP A 22 7.19 -8.92 16.10
N LEU A 23 6.54 -9.16 14.94
CA LEU A 23 5.97 -8.10 14.11
C LEU A 23 4.79 -7.39 14.78
N SER A 24 4.05 -8.06 15.68
CA SER A 24 2.97 -7.42 16.43
C SER A 24 3.48 -6.41 17.46
N GLU A 25 4.76 -6.51 17.85
CA GLU A 25 5.39 -5.64 18.85
C GLU A 25 6.23 -4.52 18.21
N CYS A 26 6.38 -4.53 16.89
CA CYS A 26 7.18 -3.56 16.16
C CYS A 26 6.31 -2.64 15.31
N LYS A 27 6.86 -1.47 14.97
CA LYS A 27 6.26 -0.59 13.96
C LYS A 27 6.36 -1.28 12.59
N VAL A 28 5.21 -1.48 11.94
CA VAL A 28 5.13 -2.06 10.60
C VAL A 28 4.63 -0.99 9.62
N ILE A 29 5.40 -0.78 8.55
CA ILE A 29 5.05 0.10 7.45
C ILE A 29 4.76 -0.76 6.23
N TYR A 30 3.64 -0.49 5.57
CA TYR A 30 3.30 -1.03 4.26
C TYR A 30 3.49 0.04 3.19
N TRP A 31 4.16 -0.33 2.11
CA TRP A 31 4.29 0.48 0.91
C TRP A 31 4.19 -0.48 -0.28
N GLY A 32 3.22 -0.24 -1.14
CA GLY A 32 2.93 -1.04 -2.32
C GLY A 32 2.47 -0.15 -3.46
N ASP A 33 2.12 -0.78 -4.58
CA ASP A 33 1.62 -0.07 -5.75
C ASP A 33 0.32 0.69 -5.45
N LEU A 34 0.16 1.84 -6.09
CA LEU A 34 -1.08 2.60 -6.11
C LEU A 34 -2.00 2.02 -7.18
N ASP A 35 -2.58 0.87 -6.87
CA ASP A 35 -3.62 0.22 -7.67
C ASP A 35 -4.59 -0.60 -6.79
N ALA A 36 -5.60 -1.20 -7.42
CA ALA A 36 -6.60 -2.00 -6.72
C ALA A 36 -5.98 -3.17 -5.90
N ASP A 37 -4.95 -3.85 -6.42
CA ASP A 37 -4.36 -5.01 -5.76
C ASP A 37 -3.47 -4.59 -4.58
N GLY A 38 -2.74 -3.48 -4.69
CA GLY A 38 -1.94 -2.89 -3.63
C GLY A 38 -2.77 -2.53 -2.39
N PHE A 39 -3.94 -1.92 -2.58
CA PHE A 39 -4.87 -1.65 -1.47
C PHE A 39 -5.52 -2.92 -0.91
N ARG A 40 -5.80 -3.93 -1.74
CA ARG A 40 -6.32 -5.23 -1.26
C ARG A 40 -5.30 -6.01 -0.44
N ILE A 41 -4.02 -5.88 -0.76
CA ILE A 41 -2.94 -6.47 0.03
C ILE A 41 -2.83 -5.74 1.37
N LEU A 42 -2.92 -4.40 1.38
CA LEU A 42 -2.97 -3.62 2.62
C LEU A 42 -4.13 -4.02 3.52
N ASP A 43 -5.34 -4.13 2.96
CA ASP A 43 -6.54 -4.55 3.69
C ASP A 43 -6.34 -5.91 4.37
N ARG A 44 -5.85 -6.92 3.63
CA ARG A 44 -5.57 -8.25 4.17
C ARG A 44 -4.46 -8.26 5.21
N LEU A 45 -3.42 -7.44 5.00
CA LEU A 45 -2.34 -7.30 5.97
C LEU A 45 -2.87 -6.72 7.27
N ARG A 46 -3.75 -5.71 7.23
CA ARG A 46 -4.36 -5.14 8.44
C ARG A 46 -5.36 -6.05 9.12
N ALA A 47 -5.97 -6.99 8.41
CA ALA A 47 -6.77 -8.04 9.04
C ALA A 47 -5.96 -8.88 10.04
N VAL A 48 -4.64 -9.04 9.81
CA VAL A 48 -3.75 -9.82 10.70
C VAL A 48 -2.76 -8.99 11.53
N LEU A 49 -2.40 -7.79 11.07
CA LEU A 49 -1.56 -6.82 11.77
C LEU A 49 -2.24 -5.44 11.75
N PRO A 50 -3.23 -5.19 12.63
CA PRO A 50 -4.08 -4.00 12.57
C PRO A 50 -3.35 -2.66 12.73
N HIS A 51 -2.15 -2.66 13.31
CA HIS A 51 -1.31 -1.49 13.56
C HIS A 51 -0.46 -1.04 12.35
N VAL A 52 -0.60 -1.70 11.20
CA VAL A 52 0.17 -1.38 10.00
C VAL A 52 -0.16 0.02 9.46
N GLU A 53 0.86 0.86 9.35
CA GLU A 53 0.77 2.17 8.71
C GLU A 53 1.08 2.06 7.20
N SER A 54 0.22 2.59 6.33
CA SER A 54 0.56 2.71 4.91
C SER A 54 1.39 3.98 4.66
N ARG A 55 2.20 3.99 3.60
CA ARG A 55 2.96 5.18 3.16
C ARG A 55 2.81 5.39 1.67
N LEU A 56 2.64 6.65 1.26
CA LEU A 56 2.46 7.05 -0.15
C LEU A 56 1.23 6.41 -0.82
N MET A 57 0.24 5.98 -0.03
CA MET A 57 -0.96 5.28 -0.50
C MET A 57 -2.22 6.13 -0.31
N ASP A 58 -2.16 7.38 -0.79
CA ASP A 58 -3.27 8.31 -0.69
C ASP A 58 -3.55 9.00 -2.03
N ARG A 59 -4.73 9.59 -2.13
CA ARG A 59 -5.20 10.23 -3.36
C ARG A 59 -4.33 11.41 -3.80
N SER A 60 -3.72 12.13 -2.86
CA SER A 60 -2.85 13.26 -3.20
C SER A 60 -1.60 12.81 -3.94
N ILE A 61 -1.07 11.62 -3.59
CA ILE A 61 0.06 11.01 -4.31
C ILE A 61 -0.37 10.59 -5.71
N VAL A 62 -1.56 9.99 -5.88
CA VAL A 62 -2.09 9.64 -7.20
C VAL A 62 -2.23 10.87 -8.09
N GLU A 63 -2.78 11.97 -7.56
CA GLU A 63 -2.98 13.22 -8.29
C GLU A 63 -1.64 13.89 -8.63
N GLN A 64 -0.71 13.94 -7.68
CA GLN A 64 0.61 14.53 -7.86
C GLN A 64 1.45 13.80 -8.92
N PHE A 65 1.28 12.48 -9.03
CA PHE A 65 2.06 11.61 -9.91
C PHE A 65 1.22 10.95 -11.02
N ALA A 66 0.11 11.60 -11.40
CA ALA A 66 -0.78 11.11 -12.45
C ALA A 66 -0.06 10.86 -13.80
N ASN A 67 1.04 11.58 -14.07
CA ASN A 67 1.85 11.37 -15.27
C ASN A 67 2.58 10.02 -15.31
N PHE A 68 2.75 9.35 -14.16
CA PHE A 68 3.29 8.00 -14.06
C PHE A 68 2.20 6.93 -14.07
N ALA A 69 0.92 7.33 -14.10
CA ALA A 69 -0.19 6.40 -14.10
C ALA A 69 -0.28 5.65 -15.43
N THR A 70 -0.43 4.34 -15.31
CA THR A 70 -0.69 3.41 -16.40
C THR A 70 -2.06 2.78 -16.20
N LYS A 71 -2.52 2.00 -17.19
CA LYS A 71 -3.74 1.21 -17.01
C LYS A 71 -3.51 0.15 -15.94
N GLY A 72 -4.38 0.14 -14.94
CA GLY A 72 -4.44 -0.92 -13.94
C GLY A 72 -5.03 -2.22 -14.49
N ASN A 73 -5.22 -3.17 -13.58
CA ASN A 73 -5.59 -4.55 -13.90
C ASN A 73 -7.11 -4.77 -14.09
N GLY A 74 -7.89 -3.70 -14.27
CA GLY A 74 -9.28 -3.75 -14.75
C GLY A 74 -10.27 -4.46 -13.82
N ARG A 75 -10.11 -4.33 -12.51
CA ARG A 75 -10.96 -5.03 -11.53
C ARG A 75 -12.06 -4.12 -10.99
N GLU A 76 -13.28 -4.66 -10.93
CA GLU A 76 -14.34 -4.08 -10.11
C GLU A 76 -13.87 -3.98 -8.65
N ALA A 77 -14.23 -2.88 -7.99
CA ALA A 77 -13.94 -2.71 -6.58
C ALA A 77 -14.63 -3.81 -5.79
N GLN A 78 -13.86 -4.55 -5.01
CA GLN A 78 -14.40 -5.51 -4.04
C GLN A 78 -14.46 -4.87 -2.65
N ALA A 79 -15.28 -5.46 -1.78
CA ALA A 79 -15.37 -5.07 -0.38
C ALA A 79 -14.00 -5.18 0.32
N VAL A 80 -13.69 -4.15 1.10
CA VAL A 80 -12.51 -3.99 1.96
C VAL A 80 -13.00 -3.40 3.28
N GLU A 81 -12.44 -3.85 4.40
CA GLU A 81 -12.98 -3.58 5.74
C GLU A 81 -11.96 -2.87 6.65
N HIS A 82 -10.67 -2.93 6.31
CA HIS A 82 -9.55 -2.51 7.16
C HIS A 82 -8.78 -1.30 6.59
N LEU A 83 -9.30 -0.68 5.54
CA LEU A 83 -8.78 0.59 5.01
C LEU A 83 -9.36 1.77 5.81
N CYS A 84 -8.55 2.80 6.03
CA CYS A 84 -9.06 4.05 6.55
C CYS A 84 -9.83 4.81 5.46
N GLU A 85 -10.59 5.83 5.86
CA GLU A 85 -11.42 6.61 4.93
C GLU A 85 -10.63 7.16 3.73
N GLY A 86 -9.44 7.72 3.96
CA GLY A 86 -8.61 8.28 2.89
C GLY A 86 -8.08 7.23 1.90
N GLU A 87 -7.73 6.04 2.40
CA GLU A 87 -7.29 4.91 1.58
C GLU A 87 -8.45 4.31 0.81
N LEU A 88 -9.63 4.20 1.43
CA LEU A 88 -10.83 3.70 0.79
C LEU A 88 -11.26 4.58 -0.38
N GLN A 89 -11.24 5.90 -0.19
CA GLN A 89 -11.51 6.87 -1.26
C GLN A 89 -10.49 6.75 -2.40
N CYS A 90 -9.20 6.60 -2.07
CA CYS A 90 -8.14 6.38 -3.06
C CYS A 90 -8.35 5.07 -3.84
N TYR A 91 -8.64 3.98 -3.14
CA TYR A 91 -8.92 2.67 -3.72
C TYR A 91 -10.07 2.72 -4.73
N TYR A 92 -11.20 3.32 -4.35
CA TYR A 92 -12.33 3.47 -5.28
C TYR A 92 -11.97 4.33 -6.48
N HIS A 93 -11.24 5.43 -6.29
CA HIS A 93 -10.78 6.29 -7.38
C HIS A 93 -9.92 5.51 -8.39
N LEU A 94 -8.97 4.71 -7.90
CA LEU A 94 -8.09 3.88 -8.74
C LEU A 94 -8.87 2.79 -9.47
N CYS A 95 -9.82 2.12 -8.81
CA CYS A 95 -10.67 1.10 -9.43
C CYS A 95 -11.55 1.70 -10.54
N GLN A 96 -12.23 2.81 -10.26
CA GLN A 96 -13.15 3.46 -11.20
C GLN A 96 -12.45 3.95 -12.46
N ASN A 97 -11.23 4.47 -12.32
CA ASN A 97 -10.46 5.02 -13.43
C ASN A 97 -9.49 3.99 -14.05
N ASN A 98 -9.46 2.77 -13.51
CA ASN A 98 -8.52 1.72 -13.86
C ASN A 98 -7.07 2.22 -13.92
N LEU A 99 -6.61 2.84 -12.85
CA LEU A 99 -5.28 3.45 -12.75
C LEU A 99 -4.33 2.57 -11.93
N ARG A 100 -3.06 2.59 -12.33
CA ARG A 100 -1.94 2.00 -11.59
C ARG A 100 -0.73 2.90 -11.63
N ILE A 101 -0.15 3.19 -10.48
CA ILE A 101 1.21 3.76 -10.37
C ILE A 101 2.07 2.74 -9.62
N GLU A 102 3.07 2.20 -10.32
CA GLU A 102 4.08 1.32 -9.73
C GLU A 102 4.84 2.09 -8.65
N GLN A 103 5.04 1.48 -7.47
CA GLN A 103 5.74 2.14 -6.37
C GLN A 103 7.15 2.61 -6.75
N GLU A 104 7.82 1.88 -7.66
CA GLU A 104 9.18 2.16 -8.13
C GLU A 104 9.26 3.36 -9.10
N HIS A 105 8.12 3.82 -9.63
CA HIS A 105 8.08 5.00 -10.50
C HIS A 105 7.97 6.32 -9.72
N LEU A 106 7.72 6.27 -8.40
CA LEU A 106 7.72 7.47 -7.58
C LEU A 106 9.14 8.05 -7.43
N PRO A 107 9.31 9.39 -7.40
CA PRO A 107 10.64 9.97 -7.25
C PRO A 107 11.30 9.56 -5.93
N SER A 108 12.60 9.23 -5.98
CA SER A 108 13.34 8.72 -4.83
C SER A 108 13.31 9.65 -3.62
N GLU A 109 13.24 10.98 -3.82
CA GLU A 109 13.14 11.96 -2.73
C GLU A 109 11.86 11.78 -1.90
N TRP A 110 10.74 11.45 -2.55
CA TRP A 110 9.45 11.22 -1.89
C TRP A 110 9.48 9.91 -1.10
N ILE A 111 10.05 8.87 -1.71
CA ILE A 111 10.23 7.56 -1.09
C ILE A 111 11.09 7.69 0.17
N LEU A 112 12.25 8.32 0.06
CA LEU A 112 13.17 8.50 1.18
C LEU A 112 12.53 9.31 2.31
N LYS A 113 11.81 10.38 1.99
CA LYS A 113 11.10 11.20 2.98
C LYS A 113 9.95 10.45 3.66
N ALA A 114 9.21 9.64 2.92
CA ALA A 114 8.06 8.91 3.46
C ALA A 114 8.47 7.73 4.36
N LEU A 115 9.61 7.10 4.05
CA LEU A 115 10.12 5.92 4.75
C LEU A 115 11.18 6.26 5.81
N SER A 116 11.73 7.48 5.84
CA SER A 116 12.58 7.91 6.93
C SER A 116 11.78 7.97 8.24
N ILE A 117 12.19 7.16 9.22
CA ILE A 117 11.73 7.17 10.61
C ILE A 117 12.76 7.89 11.45
#